data_AF-A0A7S3F2G7-F1
#
_entry.id   AF-A0A7S3F2G7-F1
#
_cell.length_a   1.000
_cell.length_b   1.000
_cell.length_c   1.000
_cell.angle_alpha   90.00
_cell.angle_beta   90.00
_cell.angle_gamma   90.00
#
_symmetry.space_group_name_H-M   'P 1'
#
loop_
_entity.id
_entity.type
_entity.pdbx_description
1 polymer ?
#
loop_
_entity_poly.entity_id
_entity_poly.type
_entity_poly.pdbx_seq_one_letter_code
_entity_poly.pdbx_strand_id
1 'polypeptide(L)'
;GEHGDWSKCTNWELDTRVPLIIRTPWLPSSIGKRTLAIAELVDLYPTAVALSGLPSPATEALEGSSLLPVLMDPENTVGVKSMAFSQYPRCPEFDMYTHPMEYECLETPKQNLTLMGFSVRDAEWRYTEWRNWTVECKAVWSAEGLVAQELYDHVGDEGRGAATFDDFEYESLSHLPVHQPVVERLARALLAQFSQNTGCK
;
A
#
# COMPACT_ATOMS: atom_id res chain seq x y z
N GLY A 1 -11.24 -15.68 -3.64
CA GLY A 1 -11.41 -17.14 -3.42
C GLY A 1 -10.17 -17.68 -2.72
N GLU A 2 -9.03 -17.19 -3.17
CA GLU A 2 -7.75 -17.10 -2.49
C GLU A 2 -7.96 -16.66 -1.03
N HIS A 3 -7.26 -17.34 -0.12
CA HIS A 3 -7.41 -17.23 1.34
C HIS A 3 -8.84 -17.41 1.88
N GLY A 4 -9.77 -17.95 1.08
CA GLY A 4 -11.18 -18.06 1.45
C GLY A 4 -11.94 -16.72 1.49
N ASP A 5 -11.33 -15.64 1.01
CA ASP A 5 -11.92 -14.30 1.01
C ASP A 5 -12.50 -13.92 -0.37
N TRP A 6 -13.32 -12.88 -0.41
CA TRP A 6 -14.00 -12.40 -1.60
C TRP A 6 -14.00 -10.88 -1.68
N SER A 7 -14.17 -10.37 -2.91
CA SER A 7 -14.23 -8.94 -3.21
C SER A 7 -12.88 -8.22 -3.03
N LYS A 8 -12.86 -7.21 -2.17
CA LYS A 8 -11.73 -6.34 -1.87
C LYS A 8 -11.68 -6.22 -0.34
N CYS A 9 -11.11 -5.13 0.18
CA CYS A 9 -11.20 -4.78 1.60
C CYS A 9 -10.15 -5.45 2.49
N THR A 10 -9.00 -5.77 1.90
CA THR A 10 -7.80 -6.24 2.61
C THR A 10 -6.58 -5.41 2.24
N ASN A 11 -5.48 -5.63 2.96
CA ASN A 11 -4.16 -5.10 2.63
C ASN A 11 -3.29 -6.11 1.86
N TRP A 12 -3.85 -7.22 1.40
CA TRP A 12 -3.14 -8.22 0.61
C TRP A 12 -2.70 -7.67 -0.74
N GLU A 13 -1.66 -8.27 -1.31
CA GLU A 13 -1.15 -7.93 -2.63
C GLU A 13 -2.26 -8.06 -3.69
N LEU A 14 -3.11 -9.08 -3.61
CA LEU A 14 -4.23 -9.29 -4.54
C LEU A 14 -5.28 -8.17 -4.55
N ASP A 15 -5.40 -7.43 -3.46
CA ASP A 15 -6.34 -6.31 -3.35
C ASP A 15 -5.70 -4.95 -3.62
N THR A 16 -4.41 -4.82 -3.32
CA THR A 16 -3.69 -3.55 -3.41
C THR A 16 -2.93 -3.38 -4.72
N ARG A 17 -2.55 -4.48 -5.39
CA ARG A 17 -1.88 -4.45 -6.69
C ARG A 17 -2.88 -4.24 -7.82
N VAL A 18 -2.67 -3.20 -8.62
CA VAL A 18 -3.55 -2.84 -9.73
C VAL A 18 -2.78 -2.77 -11.06
N PRO A 19 -3.45 -3.03 -12.20
CA PRO A 19 -2.84 -2.80 -13.50
C PRO A 19 -2.66 -1.29 -13.74
N LEU A 20 -1.43 -0.88 -14.08
CA LEU A 20 -1.12 0.48 -14.51
C LEU A 20 -0.43 0.46 -15.86
N ILE A 21 -1.06 1.05 -16.88
CA ILE A 21 -0.52 1.19 -18.23
C ILE A 21 -0.58 2.66 -18.62
N ILE A 22 0.58 3.24 -18.92
CA ILE A 22 0.71 4.63 -19.35
C ILE A 22 1.19 4.64 -20.81
N ARG A 23 0.44 5.32 -21.68
CA ARG A 23 0.82 5.50 -23.09
C ARG A 23 1.27 6.93 -23.34
N THR A 24 2.54 7.09 -23.68
CA THR A 24 3.16 8.38 -24.03
C THR A 24 3.74 8.31 -25.45
N PRO A 25 2.93 8.62 -26.49
CA PRO A 25 3.31 8.39 -27.89
C PRO A 25 4.62 9.07 -28.33
N TRP A 26 4.96 10.19 -27.70
CA TRP A 26 6.17 10.97 -27.98
C TRP A 26 7.41 10.53 -27.18
N LEU A 27 7.31 9.49 -26.34
CA LEU A 27 8.44 8.90 -25.60
C LEU A 27 8.72 7.48 -26.10
N PRO A 28 9.49 7.32 -27.20
CA PRO A 28 9.78 6.01 -27.78
C PRO A 28 10.41 5.00 -26.81
N SER A 29 11.20 5.48 -25.83
CA SER A 29 11.84 4.63 -24.82
C SER A 29 10.84 3.85 -23.96
N SER A 30 9.60 4.34 -23.83
CA SER A 30 8.54 3.71 -23.02
C SER A 30 7.68 2.71 -23.80
N ILE A 31 7.70 2.75 -25.14
CA ILE A 31 6.72 2.03 -25.97
C ILE A 31 6.94 0.52 -25.87
N GLY A 32 5.90 -0.21 -25.46
CA GLY A 32 5.94 -1.67 -25.32
C GLY A 32 6.84 -2.17 -24.19
N LYS A 33 7.37 -1.26 -23.36
CA LYS A 33 8.21 -1.61 -22.22
C LYS A 33 7.37 -1.98 -21.01
N ARG A 34 8.01 -2.71 -20.10
CA ARG A 34 7.51 -3.08 -18.78
C ARG A 34 8.59 -2.72 -17.77
N THR A 35 8.17 -2.50 -16.53
CA THR A 35 9.07 -2.19 -15.43
C THR A 35 8.56 -2.86 -14.16
N LEU A 36 9.49 -3.17 -13.25
CA LEU A 36 9.21 -3.61 -11.88
C LEU A 36 9.37 -2.47 -10.87
N ALA A 37 9.62 -1.24 -11.33
CA ALA A 37 9.68 -0.07 -10.47
C ALA A 37 8.38 0.09 -9.67
N ILE A 38 8.51 0.33 -8.36
CA ILE A 38 7.38 0.55 -7.47
C ILE A 38 6.68 1.86 -7.83
N ALA A 39 5.35 1.82 -7.85
CA ALA A 39 4.47 2.95 -8.13
C ALA A 39 3.23 2.87 -7.25
N GLU A 40 2.67 4.04 -6.93
CA GLU A 40 1.40 4.18 -6.21
C GLU A 40 0.39 4.95 -7.06
N LEU A 41 -0.91 4.75 -6.85
CA LEU A 41 -1.93 5.50 -7.60
C LEU A 41 -1.87 7.02 -7.34
N VAL A 42 -1.36 7.44 -6.17
CA VAL A 42 -1.12 8.87 -5.86
C VAL A 42 -0.06 9.51 -6.76
N ASP A 43 0.78 8.70 -7.43
CA ASP A 43 1.79 9.16 -8.40
C ASP A 43 1.19 9.59 -9.73
N LEU A 44 -0.05 9.20 -10.02
CA LEU A 44 -0.70 9.49 -11.31
C LEU A 44 -0.83 10.99 -11.56
N TYR A 45 -1.22 11.76 -10.54
CA TYR A 45 -1.40 13.20 -10.69
C TYR A 45 -0.09 13.93 -11.02
N PRO A 46 1.00 13.83 -10.23
CA PRO A 46 2.28 14.45 -10.58
C PRO A 46 2.89 13.89 -11.88
N THR A 47 2.60 12.63 -12.23
CA THR A 47 2.99 12.06 -13.53
C THR A 47 2.27 12.74 -14.70
N ALA A 48 0.96 12.92 -14.61
CA ALA A 48 0.15 13.57 -15.64
C ALA A 48 0.53 15.04 -15.84
N VAL A 49 0.79 15.76 -14.74
CA VAL A 49 1.29 17.14 -14.78
C VAL A 49 2.64 17.22 -15.52
N ALA A 50 3.60 16.37 -15.15
CA ALA A 50 4.92 16.34 -15.78
C ALA A 50 4.86 15.98 -17.27
N LEU A 51 4.03 15.00 -17.64
CA LEU A 51 3.84 14.59 -19.05
C LEU A 51 3.17 15.66 -19.91
N SER A 52 2.36 16.52 -19.29
CA SER A 52 1.70 17.63 -19.96
C SER A 52 2.59 18.87 -20.10
N GLY A 53 3.81 18.86 -19.54
CA GLY A 53 4.72 20.01 -19.52
C GLY A 53 4.21 21.18 -18.69
N LEU A 54 3.25 20.94 -17.79
CA LEU A 54 2.71 21.94 -16.88
C LEU A 54 3.63 22.10 -15.66
N PRO A 55 3.69 23.29 -15.05
CA PRO A 55 4.43 23.46 -13.79
C PRO A 55 3.78 22.59 -12.69
N SER A 56 4.62 22.04 -11.81
CA SER A 56 4.12 21.37 -10.60
C SER A 56 3.27 22.34 -9.78
N PRO A 57 2.15 21.90 -9.17
CA PRO A 57 1.33 22.76 -8.33
C PRO A 57 2.15 23.32 -7.17
N ALA A 58 2.51 24.60 -7.23
CA ALA A 58 3.39 25.22 -6.24
C ALA A 58 2.72 25.37 -4.86
N THR A 59 1.39 25.30 -4.81
CA THR A 59 0.57 25.51 -3.61
C THR A 59 0.05 24.21 -2.99
N GLU A 60 0.26 23.06 -3.64
CA GLU A 60 -0.23 21.77 -3.15
C GLU A 60 0.97 20.89 -2.80
N ALA A 61 1.01 20.43 -1.55
CA ALA A 61 1.97 19.41 -1.13
C ALA A 61 1.47 18.06 -1.65
N LEU A 62 1.91 17.67 -2.84
CA LEU A 62 1.59 16.36 -3.41
C LEU A 62 2.38 15.28 -2.67
N GLU A 63 1.68 14.21 -2.28
CA GLU A 63 2.29 13.04 -1.62
C GLU A 63 2.94 12.08 -2.64
N GLY A 64 2.48 12.10 -3.89
CA GLY A 64 3.02 11.29 -4.97
C GLY A 64 4.28 11.86 -5.63
N SER A 65 4.99 11.00 -6.35
CA SER A 65 6.17 11.31 -7.15
C SER A 65 5.90 11.03 -8.62
N SER A 66 6.38 11.90 -9.53
CA SER A 66 6.20 11.69 -10.96
C SER A 66 6.92 10.42 -11.44
N LEU A 67 6.24 9.54 -12.16
CA LEU A 67 6.79 8.35 -12.81
C LEU A 67 7.48 8.66 -14.15
N LEU A 68 7.57 9.94 -14.55
CA LEU A 68 8.24 10.33 -15.78
C LEU A 68 9.67 9.77 -15.92
N PRO A 69 10.52 9.75 -14.87
CA PRO A 69 11.84 9.11 -14.95
C PRO A 69 11.77 7.61 -15.30
N VAL A 70 10.76 6.90 -14.77
CA VAL A 70 10.53 5.47 -15.10
C VAL A 70 10.09 5.31 -16.55
N LEU A 71 9.29 6.23 -17.09
CA LEU A 71 8.91 6.19 -18.51
C LEU A 71 10.09 6.50 -19.43
N MET A 72 11.03 7.34 -18.99
CA MET A 72 12.25 7.65 -19.74
C MET A 72 13.24 6.49 -19.73
N ASP A 73 13.36 5.78 -18.62
CA ASP A 73 14.22 4.61 -18.44
C ASP A 73 13.48 3.44 -17.73
N PRO A 74 12.68 2.65 -18.47
CA PRO A 74 11.88 1.57 -17.88
C PRO A 74 12.68 0.39 -17.33
N GLU A 75 13.95 0.28 -17.73
CA GLU A 75 14.86 -0.80 -17.31
C GLU A 75 15.47 -0.52 -15.92
N ASN A 76 15.47 0.75 -15.48
CA ASN A 76 15.84 1.12 -14.12
C ASN A 76 14.71 0.79 -13.12
N THR A 77 14.81 -0.38 -12.49
CA THR A 77 13.84 -0.88 -11.52
C THR A 77 13.92 -0.21 -10.15
N VAL A 78 14.95 0.61 -9.86
CA VAL A 78 14.99 1.44 -8.65
C VAL A 78 13.88 2.49 -8.69
N GLY A 79 13.55 2.98 -9.90
CA GLY A 79 12.48 3.91 -10.14
C GLY A 79 12.64 5.24 -9.41
N VAL A 80 11.52 5.80 -8.95
CA VAL A 80 11.46 7.07 -8.20
C VAL A 80 11.24 6.87 -6.70
N LYS A 81 10.88 5.65 -6.29
CA LYS A 81 10.63 5.24 -4.91
C LYS A 81 10.83 3.74 -4.79
N SER A 82 11.15 3.28 -3.59
CA SER A 82 11.40 1.86 -3.27
C SER A 82 10.27 1.18 -2.51
N MET A 83 9.21 1.92 -2.14
CA MET A 83 8.11 1.44 -1.32
C MET A 83 6.78 2.01 -1.81
N ALA A 84 5.73 1.20 -1.72
CA ALA A 84 4.34 1.59 -1.90
C ALA A 84 3.57 1.34 -0.61
N PHE A 85 2.62 2.20 -0.29
CA PHE A 85 1.86 2.15 0.94
C PHE A 85 0.39 1.89 0.65
N SER A 86 -0.26 1.20 1.57
CA SER A 86 -1.70 0.94 1.55
C SER A 86 -2.24 0.98 2.97
N GLN A 87 -3.52 1.27 3.11
CA GLN A 87 -4.16 1.24 4.41
C GLN A 87 -5.60 0.78 4.28
N TYR A 88 -6.08 0.05 5.29
CA TYR A 88 -7.46 -0.39 5.33
C TYR A 88 -8.01 -0.40 6.78
N PRO A 89 -9.19 0.20 7.03
CA PRO A 89 -9.76 0.25 8.37
C PRO A 89 -10.43 -1.07 8.78
N ARG A 90 -10.57 -1.31 10.09
CA ARG A 90 -11.49 -2.31 10.62
C ARG A 90 -12.44 -1.67 11.63
N CYS A 91 -13.68 -2.11 11.55
CA CYS A 91 -14.79 -1.63 12.35
C CYS A 91 -14.76 -2.24 13.76
N PRO A 92 -15.51 -1.64 14.72
CA PRO A 92 -15.87 -2.32 15.96
C PRO A 92 -16.49 -3.69 15.71
N GLU A 93 -16.48 -4.52 16.75
CA GLU A 93 -16.84 -5.94 16.71
C GLU A 93 -18.07 -6.22 15.82
N PHE A 94 -17.81 -7.01 14.79
CA PHE A 94 -18.75 -7.41 13.75
C PHE A 94 -19.68 -8.48 14.29
N ASP A 95 -20.99 -8.26 14.15
CA ASP A 95 -22.00 -9.31 14.26
C ASP A 95 -22.63 -9.54 12.88
N MET A 96 -22.21 -10.64 12.24
CA MET A 96 -22.68 -11.08 10.93
C MET A 96 -24.21 -11.25 10.87
N TYR A 97 -24.85 -11.45 12.02
CA TYR A 97 -26.28 -11.70 12.11
C TYR A 97 -27.11 -10.42 12.22
N THR A 98 -26.52 -9.32 12.67
CA THR A 98 -27.23 -8.04 12.85
C THR A 98 -26.86 -7.01 11.80
N HIS A 99 -25.63 -7.01 11.27
CA HIS A 99 -25.17 -5.98 10.32
C HIS A 99 -24.34 -6.55 9.14
N PRO A 100 -24.91 -7.42 8.29
CA PRO A 100 -24.20 -8.09 7.19
C PRO A 100 -23.70 -7.14 6.08
N MET A 101 -24.20 -5.90 6.02
CA MET A 101 -23.75 -4.88 5.06
C MET A 101 -22.67 -3.94 5.59
N GLU A 102 -22.29 -4.04 6.87
CA GLU A 102 -21.31 -3.15 7.51
C GLU A 102 -19.86 -3.70 7.48
N TYR A 103 -19.62 -4.80 6.75
CA TYR A 103 -18.33 -5.51 6.66
C TYR A 103 -17.15 -4.63 6.17
N GLU A 104 -17.44 -3.61 5.36
CA GLU A 104 -16.43 -2.79 4.68
C GLU A 104 -16.20 -1.41 5.34
N CYS A 105 -16.83 -1.15 6.49
CA CYS A 105 -16.76 0.13 7.18
C CYS A 105 -17.18 1.35 6.34
N LEU A 106 -17.88 1.15 5.22
CA LEU A 106 -18.24 2.21 4.28
C LEU A 106 -19.11 3.31 4.91
N GLU A 107 -20.03 2.91 5.79
CA GLU A 107 -20.94 3.83 6.49
C GLU A 107 -20.46 4.15 7.92
N THR A 108 -19.34 3.56 8.36
CA THR A 108 -18.81 3.78 9.70
C THR A 108 -18.07 5.11 9.75
N PRO A 109 -18.48 6.05 10.62
CA PRO A 109 -17.74 7.29 10.81
C PRO A 109 -16.28 6.99 11.16
N LYS A 110 -15.34 7.74 10.56
CA LYS A 110 -13.89 7.56 10.79
C LYS A 110 -13.46 7.60 12.26
N GLN A 111 -14.23 8.30 13.11
CA GLN A 111 -14.01 8.37 14.56
C GLN A 111 -14.46 7.10 15.30
N ASN A 112 -15.31 6.28 14.69
CA ASN A 112 -15.85 5.06 15.27
C ASN A 112 -15.10 3.81 14.82
N LEU A 113 -14.09 3.94 13.94
CA LEU A 113 -13.19 2.85 13.60
C LEU A 113 -12.35 2.46 14.82
N THR A 114 -12.11 1.17 15.01
CA THR A 114 -11.32 0.65 16.15
C THR A 114 -9.87 0.36 15.78
N LEU A 115 -9.64 0.01 14.51
CA LEU A 115 -8.35 -0.41 14.01
C LEU A 115 -8.08 0.19 12.63
N MET A 116 -6.80 0.41 12.34
CA MET A 116 -6.31 0.72 11.02
C MET A 116 -5.13 -0.19 10.71
N GLY A 117 -5.22 -0.91 9.59
CA GLY A 117 -4.12 -1.69 9.04
C GLY A 117 -3.28 -0.82 8.12
N PHE A 118 -2.03 -0.59 8.46
CA PHE A 118 -1.06 0.12 7.60
C PHE A 118 -0.12 -0.88 6.97
N SER A 119 -0.03 -0.88 5.65
CA SER A 119 0.78 -1.81 4.87
C SER A 119 1.84 -1.08 4.05
N VAL A 120 3.03 -1.65 3.97
CA VAL A 120 4.11 -1.23 3.09
C VAL A 120 4.56 -2.42 2.24
N ARG A 121 4.74 -2.18 0.94
CA ARG A 121 5.27 -3.12 -0.04
C ARG A 121 6.56 -2.53 -0.61
N ASP A 122 7.70 -3.17 -0.35
CA ASP A 122 8.94 -2.91 -1.12
C ASP A 122 9.10 -3.95 -2.23
N ALA A 123 10.27 -4.12 -2.85
CA ALA A 123 10.44 -5.11 -3.91
C ALA A 123 10.36 -6.57 -3.41
N GLU A 124 10.68 -6.82 -2.15
CA GLU A 124 10.90 -8.15 -1.59
C GLU A 124 9.88 -8.54 -0.52
N TRP A 125 9.23 -7.56 0.12
CA TRP A 125 8.39 -7.81 1.30
C TRP A 125 7.12 -6.99 1.26
N ARG A 126 6.05 -7.59 1.80
CA ARG A 126 4.89 -6.85 2.30
C ARG A 126 4.85 -6.96 3.82
N TYR A 127 4.65 -5.83 4.48
CA TYR A 127 4.53 -5.75 5.92
C TYR A 127 3.34 -4.90 6.34
N THR A 128 2.48 -5.45 7.20
CA THR A 128 1.27 -4.78 7.70
C THR A 128 1.30 -4.69 9.23
N GLU A 129 0.97 -3.52 9.77
CA GLU A 129 0.65 -3.32 11.19
C GLU A 129 -0.81 -2.96 11.38
N TRP A 130 -1.49 -3.75 12.21
CA TRP A 130 -2.82 -3.40 12.71
C TRP A 130 -2.66 -2.60 14.00
N ARG A 131 -3.02 -1.32 13.95
CA ARG A 131 -2.88 -0.39 15.06
C ARG A 131 -4.24 0.05 15.58
N ASN A 132 -4.35 0.21 16.89
CA ASN A 132 -5.48 0.86 17.53
C ASN A 132 -5.70 2.25 16.91
N TRP A 133 -6.95 2.56 16.62
CA TRP A 133 -7.37 3.82 16.01
C TRP A 133 -8.17 4.65 17.01
N THR A 134 -7.87 5.95 17.09
CA THR A 134 -8.51 6.86 18.05
C THR A 134 -9.61 7.69 17.40
N VAL A 135 -10.48 8.27 18.25
CA VAL A 135 -11.55 9.18 17.83
C VAL A 135 -11.04 10.46 17.15
N GLU A 136 -9.75 10.80 17.33
CA GLU A 136 -9.07 11.89 16.62
C GLU A 136 -8.57 11.49 15.22
N CYS A 137 -8.92 10.30 14.75
CA CYS A 137 -8.48 9.71 13.49
C CYS A 137 -6.95 9.56 13.43
N LYS A 138 -6.39 8.98 14.48
CA LYS A 138 -4.95 8.75 14.61
C LYS A 138 -4.68 7.32 15.04
N ALA A 139 -3.59 6.76 14.53
CA ALA A 139 -3.08 5.50 15.00
C ALA A 139 -2.29 5.68 16.30
N VAL A 140 -2.41 4.72 17.21
CA VAL A 140 -1.59 4.66 18.43
C VAL A 140 -0.28 3.94 18.10
N TRP A 141 0.79 4.70 17.91
CA TRP A 141 2.11 4.18 17.51
C TRP A 141 2.96 3.64 18.67
N SER A 142 2.48 3.72 19.92
CA SER A 142 3.15 3.08 21.06
C SER A 142 3.08 1.55 20.96
N ALA A 143 3.85 0.85 21.81
CA ALA A 143 3.85 -0.61 21.83
C ALA A 143 2.46 -1.19 22.15
N GLU A 144 1.72 -0.54 23.04
CA GLU A 144 0.37 -0.93 23.45
C GLU A 144 -0.68 -0.71 22.35
N GLY A 145 -0.36 0.13 21.37
CA GLY A 145 -1.22 0.39 20.22
C GLY A 145 -1.11 -0.65 19.11
N LEU A 146 -0.11 -1.54 19.17
CA LEU A 146 0.08 -2.60 18.19
C LEU A 146 -0.78 -3.81 18.52
N VAL A 147 -1.68 -4.19 17.60
CA VAL A 147 -2.63 -5.29 17.79
C VAL A 147 -2.18 -6.55 17.06
N ALA A 148 -1.72 -6.42 15.82
CA ALA A 148 -1.20 -7.53 15.03
C ALA A 148 -0.18 -7.06 13.98
N GLN A 149 0.66 -7.98 13.53
CA GLN A 149 1.66 -7.76 12.50
C GLN A 149 1.65 -8.90 11.49
N GLU A 150 1.80 -8.55 10.23
CA GLU A 150 1.91 -9.49 9.12
C GLU A 150 3.18 -9.19 8.32
N LEU A 151 3.94 -10.22 7.95
CA LEU A 151 5.09 -10.11 7.05
C LEU A 151 5.04 -11.23 6.02
N TYR A 152 5.02 -10.89 4.74
CA TYR A 152 4.98 -11.83 3.63
C TYR A 152 6.17 -11.63 2.70
N ASP A 153 6.77 -12.74 2.27
CA ASP A 153 7.89 -12.78 1.34
C ASP A 153 7.34 -12.66 -0.10
N HIS A 154 7.86 -11.71 -0.85
CA HIS A 154 7.55 -11.45 -2.26
C HIS A 154 8.81 -11.48 -3.15
N VAL A 155 9.90 -12.07 -2.68
CA VAL A 155 11.11 -12.24 -3.51
C VAL A 155 10.75 -13.03 -4.77
N GLY A 156 10.99 -12.42 -5.94
CA GLY A 156 10.66 -13.01 -7.23
C GLY A 156 9.21 -12.78 -7.70
N ASP A 157 8.41 -12.02 -6.96
CA ASP A 157 7.06 -11.60 -7.40
C ASP A 157 7.15 -10.57 -8.54
N GLU A 158 7.05 -11.05 -9.77
CA GLU A 158 7.03 -10.23 -10.98
C GLU A 158 5.63 -9.70 -11.36
N GLY A 159 4.56 -10.04 -10.62
CA GLY A 159 3.20 -9.61 -10.95
C GLY A 159 2.55 -10.25 -12.15
N ARG A 160 3.01 -11.44 -12.52
CA ARG A 160 2.49 -12.17 -13.65
C ARG A 160 2.56 -13.67 -13.43
N GLY A 161 1.65 -14.36 -14.12
CA GLY A 161 1.59 -15.82 -14.11
C GLY A 161 0.74 -16.35 -12.97
N ALA A 162 0.67 -17.68 -12.86
CA ALA A 162 -0.16 -18.35 -11.86
C ALA A 162 0.39 -18.19 -10.43
N ALA A 163 1.71 -18.00 -10.28
CA ALA A 163 2.37 -17.87 -8.99
C ALA A 163 1.88 -16.67 -8.17
N THR A 164 1.43 -15.60 -8.83
CA THR A 164 0.98 -14.38 -8.13
C THR A 164 -0.34 -14.51 -7.40
N PHE A 165 -1.02 -15.65 -7.52
CA PHE A 165 -2.31 -15.88 -6.85
C PHE A 165 -2.11 -16.47 -5.45
N ASP A 166 -1.28 -17.50 -5.30
CA ASP A 166 -1.24 -18.28 -4.05
C ASP A 166 0.17 -18.47 -3.44
N ASP A 167 1.25 -18.07 -4.10
CA ASP A 167 2.60 -18.48 -3.69
C ASP A 167 3.27 -17.57 -2.63
N PHE A 168 2.73 -16.37 -2.34
CA PHE A 168 3.43 -15.35 -1.53
C PHE A 168 2.84 -15.09 -0.14
N GLU A 169 1.53 -14.91 -0.01
CA GLU A 169 0.89 -14.40 1.23
C GLU A 169 0.18 -15.48 2.07
N TYR A 170 0.70 -16.72 2.07
CA TYR A 170 0.03 -17.83 2.77
C TYR A 170 0.26 -17.85 4.28
N GLU A 171 1.49 -17.56 4.73
CA GLU A 171 1.87 -17.58 6.14
C GLU A 171 2.64 -16.31 6.50
N SER A 172 2.24 -15.67 7.60
CA SER A 172 2.96 -14.51 8.12
C SER A 172 4.25 -14.93 8.83
N LEU A 173 5.37 -14.37 8.37
CA LEU A 173 6.72 -14.61 8.88
C LEU A 173 7.12 -13.63 10.00
N SER A 174 6.22 -12.73 10.41
CA SER A 174 6.52 -11.64 11.37
C SER A 174 6.97 -12.13 12.75
N HIS A 175 6.55 -13.35 13.12
CA HIS A 175 6.83 -13.97 14.40
C HIS A 175 8.22 -14.64 14.47
N LEU A 176 8.88 -14.86 13.32
CA LEU A 176 10.17 -15.55 13.27
C LEU A 176 11.33 -14.60 13.59
N PRO A 177 12.21 -14.93 14.56
CA PRO A 177 13.31 -14.06 14.97
C PRO A 177 14.26 -13.65 13.84
N VAL A 178 14.43 -14.51 12.82
CA VAL A 178 15.32 -14.24 11.68
C VAL A 178 14.87 -13.05 10.84
N HIS A 179 13.57 -12.73 10.82
CA HIS A 179 13.01 -11.62 10.05
C HIS A 179 12.84 -10.32 10.84
N GLN A 180 13.18 -10.29 12.13
CA GLN A 180 13.06 -9.09 12.96
C GLN A 180 13.76 -7.85 12.39
N PRO A 181 14.98 -7.93 11.79
CA PRO A 181 15.58 -6.76 11.15
C PRO A 181 14.76 -6.20 9.98
N VAL A 182 14.03 -7.05 9.25
CA VAL A 182 13.12 -6.63 8.17
C VAL A 182 11.88 -5.97 8.76
N VAL A 183 11.26 -6.59 9.77
CA VAL A 183 10.12 -6.04 10.51
C VAL A 183 10.43 -4.64 11.05
N GLU A 184 11.56 -4.47 11.75
CA GLU A 184 11.98 -3.18 12.32
C GLU A 184 12.24 -2.10 11.26
N ARG A 185 12.76 -2.49 10.09
CA ARG A 185 13.00 -1.58 8.96
C ARG A 185 11.66 -1.10 8.38
N LEU A 186 10.73 -2.01 8.12
CA LEU A 186 9.44 -1.72 7.51
C LEU A 186 8.49 -1.02 8.49
N ALA A 187 8.51 -1.37 9.77
CA ALA A 187 7.79 -0.66 10.83
C ALA A 187 8.22 0.81 10.94
N ARG A 188 9.52 1.10 10.82
CA ARG A 188 10.02 2.48 10.76
C ARG A 188 9.53 3.23 9.53
N ALA A 189 9.41 2.56 8.38
CA ALA A 189 8.85 3.16 7.17
C ALA A 189 7.37 3.52 7.36
N LEU A 190 6.57 2.61 7.92
CA LEU A 190 5.16 2.88 8.25
C LEU A 190 5.01 4.06 9.22
N LEU A 191 5.81 4.08 10.30
CA LEU A 191 5.79 5.18 11.25
C LEU A 191 6.15 6.50 10.57
N ALA A 192 7.21 6.53 9.76
CA ALA A 192 7.62 7.74 9.04
C ALA A 192 6.52 8.26 8.09
N GLN A 193 5.84 7.36 7.39
CA GLN A 193 4.77 7.68 6.45
C GLN A 193 3.50 8.18 7.13
N PHE A 194 3.03 7.46 8.16
CA PHE A 194 1.67 7.63 8.68
C PHE A 194 1.57 8.37 10.02
N SER A 195 2.67 8.61 10.74
CA SER A 195 2.63 9.31 12.04
C SER A 195 2.34 10.81 11.94
N GLN A 196 2.58 11.42 10.78
CA GLN A 196 2.42 12.86 10.57
C GLN A 196 0.96 13.25 10.26
N ASN A 197 0.03 12.28 10.23
CA ASN A 197 -1.33 12.53 9.80
C ASN A 197 -2.06 13.48 10.77
N THR A 198 -2.67 14.53 10.23
CA THR A 198 -3.12 15.71 11.00
C THR A 198 -4.51 15.56 11.63
N GLY A 199 -4.99 14.32 11.79
CA GLY A 199 -6.27 13.97 12.41
C GLY A 199 -7.42 13.87 11.42
N CYS A 200 -8.64 14.00 11.92
CA CYS A 200 -9.89 13.83 11.18
C CYS A 200 -10.15 14.95 10.14
N LYS A 201 -9.34 15.10 9.09
CA LYS A 201 -9.71 15.94 7.93
C LYS A 201 -10.93 15.39 7.21
#